data_AF-A0A257TL28-F1
#
_entry.id   AF-A0A257TL28-F1
#
_cell.length_a   1.000
_cell.length_b   1.000
_cell.length_c   1.000
_cell.angle_alpha   90.00
_cell.angle_beta   90.00
_cell.angle_gamma   90.00
#
_symmetry.space_group_name_H-M   'P 1'
#
loop_
_entity.id
_entity.type
_entity.pdbx_description
1 polymer ?
#
loop_
_entity_poly.entity_id
_entity_poly.type
_entity_poly.pdbx_seq_one_letter_code
_entity_poly.pdbx_strand_id
1 'polypeptide(L)' 'MMKVKIDPGLYDRAKRAAETAGYSSVDEFIAHSIENELKKQNADEAEARVADQLRGLGYIE' A
#
# COMPACT_ATOMS: atom_id res chain seq x y z
N MET A 1 7.10 -20.89 0.64
CA MET A 1 7.12 -19.46 0.27
C MET A 1 6.58 -19.31 -1.13
N MET A 2 5.65 -18.38 -1.35
CA MET A 2 5.14 -18.06 -2.68
C MET A 2 6.14 -17.15 -3.39
N LYS A 3 6.51 -17.45 -4.64
CA LYS A 3 7.41 -16.62 -5.43
C LYS A 3 6.60 -15.83 -6.46
N VAL A 4 6.84 -14.53 -6.54
CA VAL A 4 6.22 -13.64 -7.52
C VAL A 4 7.31 -13.15 -8.48
N LYS A 5 7.03 -13.18 -9.78
CA LYS A 5 7.93 -12.58 -10.77
C LYS A 5 7.66 -11.08 -10.82
N ILE A 6 8.73 -10.30 -10.76
CA ILE A 6 8.71 -8.84 -10.90
C ILE A 6 9.49 -8.50 -12.17
N ASP A 7 9.02 -7.50 -12.91
CA ASP A 7 9.76 -6.94 -14.03
C ASP A 7 11.18 -6.51 -13.60
N PRO A 8 12.24 -6.86 -14.35
CA PRO A 8 13.61 -6.53 -13.96
C PRO A 8 13.86 -5.03 -13.78
N GLY A 9 13.25 -4.18 -14.62
CA GLY A 9 13.39 -2.73 -14.51
C GLY A 9 12.63 -2.15 -13.33
N LEU A 10 11.50 -2.75 -12.94
CA LEU A 10 10.82 -2.42 -11.69
C LEU A 10 11.66 -2.84 -10.47
N TYR A 11 12.25 -4.03 -10.50
CA TYR A 11 13.08 -4.53 -9.40
C TYR A 11 14.35 -3.70 -9.19
N ASP A 12 14.99 -3.24 -10.26
CA ASP A 12 16.15 -2.34 -10.17
C ASP A 12 15.78 -0.99 -9.53
N ARG A 13 14.64 -0.41 -9.93
CA ARG A 13 14.12 0.81 -9.30
C ARG A 13 13.79 0.58 -7.82
N ALA A 14 13.21 -0.56 -7.48
CA ALA A 14 12.91 -0.92 -6.09
C ALA A 14 14.18 -1.03 -5.24
N LYS A 15 15.28 -1.59 -5.78
CA LYS A 15 16.58 -1.64 -5.09
C LYS A 15 17.10 -0.24 -4.76
N ARG A 16 17.17 0.64 -5.76
CA ARG A 16 17.65 2.02 -5.55
C ARG A 16 16.79 2.77 -4.54
N ALA A 17 15.48 2.57 -4.60
CA ALA A 17 14.54 3.16 -3.65
C ALA A 17 14.75 2.62 -2.23
N ALA A 18 14.94 1.31 -2.08
CA ALA A 18 15.20 0.66 -0.79
C ALA A 18 16.49 1.21 -0.14
N GLU A 19 17.58 1.33 -0.91
CA GLU A 19 18.85 1.90 -0.45
C GLU A 19 18.69 3.37 -0.03
N THR A 20 18.01 4.18 -0.84
CA THR A 20 17.78 5.60 -0.57
C THR A 20 16.93 5.81 0.69
N ALA A 21 15.94 4.94 0.91
CA ALA A 21 15.05 4.99 2.07
C ALA A 21 15.64 4.29 3.31
N GLY A 22 16.84 3.71 3.23
CA GLY A 22 17.54 3.11 4.37
C GLY A 22 17.02 1.74 4.79
N TYR A 23 16.35 1.00 3.90
CA TYR A 23 15.91 -0.37 4.17
C TYR A 23 17.09 -1.33 4.20
N SER A 24 17.00 -2.38 5.01
CA SER A 24 18.06 -3.39 5.13
C SER A 24 18.14 -4.30 3.90
N SER A 25 17.05 -4.40 3.14
CA SER A 25 16.98 -5.17 1.90
C SER A 25 15.84 -4.70 0.99
N VAL A 26 15.94 -5.02 -0.31
CA VAL A 26 14.84 -4.76 -1.27
C VAL A 26 13.61 -5.60 -0.97
N ASP A 27 13.78 -6.81 -0.42
CA ASP A 27 12.68 -7.68 0.00
C ASP A 27 11.85 -7.05 1.13
N GLU A 28 12.52 -6.45 2.12
CA GLU A 28 11.86 -5.70 3.19
C GLU A 28 11.06 -4.51 2.64
N PHE A 29 11.67 -3.74 1.73
CA PHE A 29 11.00 -2.63 1.06
C PHE A 29 9.75 -3.07 0.28
N ILE A 30 9.84 -4.18 -0.48
CA ILE A 30 8.71 -4.72 -1.23
C ILE A 30 7.60 -5.18 -0.29
N ALA A 31 7.94 -5.91 0.78
CA ALA A 31 6.95 -6.38 1.76
C ALA A 31 6.22 -5.20 2.42
N HIS A 32 6.97 -4.21 2.89
CA HIS A 32 6.42 -3.01 3.52
C HIS A 32 5.54 -2.21 2.55
N SER A 33 5.93 -2.12 1.29
CA SER A 33 5.14 -1.44 0.26
C SER A 33 3.79 -2.13 0.03
N ILE A 34 3.78 -3.47 -0.01
CA ILE A 34 2.54 -4.25 -0.14
C ILE A 34 1.66 -4.07 1.10
N GLU A 35 2.22 -4.17 2.31
CA GLU A 35 1.47 -3.95 3.55
C GLU A 35 0.85 -2.54 3.61
N ASN A 36 1.60 -1.53 3.19
CA ASN A 36 1.11 -0.16 3.15
C ASN A 36 -0.06 0.00 2.16
N GLU A 37 0.03 -0.61 0.98
CA GLU A 37 -1.04 -0.54 -0.02
C GLU A 37 -2.31 -1.26 0.45
N LEU A 38 -2.16 -2.41 1.12
CA LEU A 38 -3.28 -3.11 1.74
C LEU A 38 -3.94 -2.25 2.83
N LYS A 39 -3.15 -1.55 3.66
CA LYS A 39 -3.69 -0.66 4.70
C LYS A 39 -4.48 0.50 4.11
N LYS A 40 -3.99 1.11 3.02
CA LYS A 40 -4.70 2.20 2.32
C LYS A 40 -6.05 1.74 1.83
N GLN A 41 -6.12 0.61 1.11
CA GLN A 41 -7.39 0.07 0.61
C GLN A 41 -8.39 -0.18 1.75
N ASN A 42 -7.94 -0.73 2.87
CA ASN A 42 -8.80 -0.93 4.04
C ASN A 42 -9.26 0.40 4.68
N ALA A 43 -8.40 1.42 4.67
CA ALA A 43 -8.74 2.76 5.17
C ALA A 43 -9.76 3.43 4.25
N ASP A 44 -9.55 3.40 2.93
CA ASP A 44 -10.48 3.91 1.92
C ASP A 44 -11.86 3.23 2.05
N GLU A 45 -11.90 1.91 2.26
CA GLU A 45 -13.15 1.17 2.50
C GLU A 45 -13.84 1.54 3.82
N ALA A 46 -13.08 1.90 4.85
CA ALA A 46 -13.63 2.35 6.13
C ALA A 46 -14.18 3.78 6.02
N GLU A 47 -13.43 4.69 5.41
CA GLU A 47 -13.83 6.08 5.17
C GLU A 47 -15.08 6.14 4.28
N ALA A 48 -15.12 5.34 3.21
CA ALA A 48 -16.30 5.24 2.34
C ALA A 48 -17.55 4.77 3.12
N ARG A 49 -17.41 3.80 4.02
CA ARG A 49 -18.51 3.31 4.87
C ARG A 49 -18.98 4.35 5.88
N VAL A 50 -18.07 5.10 6.49
CA VAL A 50 -18.41 6.19 7.41
C VAL A 50 -19.13 7.32 6.67
N ALA A 51 -18.65 7.70 5.48
CA ALA A 51 -19.31 8.71 4.66
C ALA A 51 -20.73 8.29 4.25
N ASP A 52 -20.93 7.03 3.85
CA ASP A 52 -22.26 6.51 3.52
C ASP A 52 -23.22 6.55 4.73
N GLN A 53 -22.73 6.15 5.91
CA GLN A 53 -23.51 6.23 7.15
C GLN A 53 -23.88 7.68 7.51
N LEU A 54 -22.96 8.63 7.36
CA LEU A 54 -23.23 10.05 7.63
C LEU A 54 -24.22 10.65 6.63
N ARG A 55 -24.15 10.27 5.35
CA ARG A 55 -25.13 10.67 4.32
C ARG A 55 -26.52 10.12 4.63
N GLY A 56 -26.63 8.85 5.03
CA GLY A 56 -27.90 8.24 5.44
C GLY A 56 -28.52 8.87 6.69
N LEU A 57 -27.70 9.48 7.54
CA LEU A 57 -28.13 10.24 8.71
C LEU A 57 -28.37 11.73 8.43
N GLY A 58 -28.13 12.21 7.20
CA GLY A 58 -28.37 13.59 6.78
C GLY A 58 -27.34 14.62 7.26
N TYR A 59 -26.13 14.19 7.65
CA TYR A 59 -25.07 15.09 8.11
C TYR A 59 -24.22 15.66 6.97
N ILE A 60 -24.22 15.01 5.80
CA ILE A 60 -23.49 15.42 4.60
C ILE A 60 -24.33 15.12 3.35
N GLU A 61 -24.22 15.96 2.30
CA GLU A 61 -24.91 15.80 1.00
C GLU A 61 -23.98 15.18 -0.05
#